data_AF-A0A519LXN8-F1
#
_entry.id   AF-A0A519LXN8-F1
#
_cell.length_a   1.000
_cell.length_b   1.000
_cell.length_c   1.000
_cell.angle_alpha   90.00
_cell.angle_beta   90.00
_cell.angle_gamma   90.00
#
_symmetry.space_group_name_H-M   'P 1'
#
loop_
_entity.id
_entity.type
_entity.pdbx_description
1 polymer ?
#
loop_
_entity_poly.entity_id
_entity_poly.type
_entity_poly.pdbx_seq_one_letter_code
_entity_poly.pdbx_strand_id
1 'polypeptide(L)'
;MNLYTETGKFIWKKETIQHLGVVSFGGDIRLFNGEVPSWPEAELAKEWGQKVSEKYGLTFYFPSHTEPDNDCPSWPQRHLAINCEDCGKSIIPTDSPYLPKEICYHCHLNREQNVRIKLNEFYKDGVYGIYQINGNTTNLRDFSIPLYLHELVKLENVNKENGIIKFDTEKLLSIKNQLYQEIKSNLTNYKKSDLQGDRRKFGSFEIVAFDGIEYEFESQFNENHRTLSSLIYRYSSFEQAAAQNWTYYLHIVKGVTNRDDSFLRFINFVSKGSTNLNDINNRYKNILTETEIFATLKKLEGLGCIDIENHIFKITERGQAIL
;
A
#
# COMPACT_ATOMS: atom_id res chain seq x y z
N MET A 1 17.88 10.93 17.94
CA MET A 1 18.04 11.20 19.38
C MET A 1 18.95 12.41 19.55
N ASN A 2 18.50 13.40 20.31
CA ASN A 2 19.24 14.64 20.57
C ASN A 2 19.38 14.82 22.08
N LEU A 3 20.55 15.27 22.54
CA LEU A 3 20.79 15.71 23.90
C LEU A 3 20.67 17.23 23.95
N TYR A 4 19.75 17.72 24.77
CA TYR A 4 19.58 19.14 25.06
C TYR A 4 20.23 19.43 26.41
N THR A 5 21.12 20.42 26.45
CA THR A 5 21.70 20.92 27.70
C THR A 5 21.43 22.40 27.85
N GLU A 6 20.87 22.79 28.97
CA GLU A 6 20.68 24.19 29.35
C GLU A 6 21.78 24.57 30.36
N THR A 7 22.53 25.63 30.07
CA THR A 7 23.58 26.16 30.95
C THR A 7 23.36 27.65 31.21
N GLY A 8 23.69 28.12 32.41
CA GLY A 8 23.52 29.54 32.80
C GLY A 8 22.42 29.79 33.84
N LYS A 9 22.20 31.06 34.20
CA LYS A 9 21.21 31.48 35.19
C LYS A 9 20.33 32.61 34.63
N PHE A 10 19.04 32.56 34.97
CA PHE A 10 18.03 33.57 34.59
C PHE A 10 18.03 33.91 33.09
N ILE A 11 18.48 35.12 32.73
CA ILE A 11 18.43 35.67 31.37
C ILE A 11 19.60 35.21 30.48
N TRP A 12 20.59 34.53 31.04
CA TRP A 12 21.79 34.07 30.33
C TRP A 12 21.77 32.56 30.07
N LYS A 13 20.57 31.98 29.95
CA LYS A 13 20.42 30.56 29.61
C LYS A 13 20.86 30.34 28.17
N LYS A 14 21.78 29.39 27.99
CA LYS A 14 22.21 28.90 26.67
C LYS A 14 21.78 27.45 26.54
N GLU A 15 20.97 27.18 25.52
CA GLU A 15 20.65 25.83 25.09
C GLU A 15 21.69 25.37 24.05
N THR A 16 22.20 24.15 24.21
CA THR A 16 22.99 23.48 23.18
C THR A 16 22.39 22.13 22.86
N ILE A 17 22.44 21.77 21.58
CA ILE A 17 21.87 20.53 21.04
C ILE A 17 23.02 19.70 20.48
N GLN A 18 23.11 18.44 20.92
CA GLN A 18 24.04 17.47 20.36
C GLN A 18 23.25 16.30 19.77
N HIS A 19 23.48 16.01 18.50
CA HIS A 19 22.90 14.84 17.87
C HIS A 19 23.65 13.58 18.32
N LEU A 20 22.96 12.67 18.97
CA LEU A 20 23.56 11.43 19.48
C LEU A 20 23.45 10.26 18.48
N GLY A 21 22.57 10.36 17.48
CA GLY A 21 22.35 9.33 16.48
C GLY A 21 20.86 9.05 16.23
N VAL A 22 20.59 8.11 15.32
CA VAL A 22 19.24 7.68 14.91
C VAL A 22 19.11 6.18 15.19
N VAL A 23 17.99 5.77 15.81
CA VAL A 23 17.63 4.36 15.94
C VAL A 23 16.83 3.98 14.70
N SER A 24 17.33 3.03 13.91
CA SER A 24 16.67 2.55 12.70
C SER A 24 16.97 1.07 12.49
N PHE A 25 15.95 0.28 12.19
CA PHE A 25 16.10 -1.13 11.78
C PHE A 25 16.01 -1.32 10.25
N GLY A 26 16.20 -0.26 9.46
CA GLY A 26 16.17 -0.32 8.00
C GLY A 26 14.77 -0.20 7.37
N GLY A 27 14.68 -0.49 6.07
CA GLY A 27 13.47 -0.32 5.26
C GLY A 27 12.31 -1.19 5.74
N ASP A 28 11.12 -0.60 5.82
CA ASP A 28 10.01 -1.19 6.52
C ASP A 28 9.14 -2.07 5.62
N ILE A 29 9.61 -3.29 5.33
CA ILE A 29 8.76 -4.31 4.68
C ILE A 29 7.54 -4.67 5.55
N ARG A 30 7.54 -4.28 6.83
CA ARG A 30 6.48 -4.57 7.82
C ARG A 30 5.28 -3.63 7.66
N LEU A 31 5.44 -2.44 7.10
CA LEU A 31 4.33 -1.59 6.60
C LEU A 31 3.42 -2.34 5.61
N PHE A 32 3.95 -3.37 4.94
CA PHE A 32 3.21 -4.21 3.99
C PHE A 32 2.68 -5.51 4.59
N ASN A 33 3.16 -5.92 5.77
CA ASN A 33 2.83 -7.21 6.38
C ASN A 33 1.70 -7.14 7.41
N GLY A 34 1.10 -5.97 7.65
CA GLY A 34 -0.10 -5.85 8.49
C GLY A 34 0.09 -6.18 9.98
N GLU A 35 1.19 -6.84 10.35
CA GLU A 35 1.71 -6.83 11.70
C GLU A 35 2.28 -5.43 11.94
N VAL A 36 1.60 -4.65 12.78
CA VAL A 36 2.28 -3.66 13.63
C VAL A 36 2.76 -4.44 14.85
N PRO A 37 3.93 -5.10 14.86
CA PRO A 37 4.59 -5.30 16.14
C PRO A 37 4.90 -3.90 16.69
N SER A 38 4.91 -3.77 18.01
CA SER A 38 5.41 -2.56 18.69
C SER A 38 6.70 -2.14 18.00
N TRP A 39 6.69 -0.94 17.41
CA TRP A 39 7.82 -0.40 16.67
C TRP A 39 9.10 -0.66 17.47
N PRO A 40 9.98 -1.59 17.04
CA PRO A 40 11.08 -2.02 17.89
C PRO A 40 12.03 -0.85 18.18
N GLU A 41 12.12 0.10 17.26
CA GLU A 41 12.74 1.41 17.46
C GLU A 41 12.15 2.16 18.66
N ALA A 42 10.83 2.18 18.82
CA ALA A 42 10.15 2.85 19.92
C ALA A 42 10.38 2.12 21.27
N GLU A 43 10.36 0.79 21.27
CA GLU A 43 10.66 -0.01 22.47
C GLU A 43 12.13 0.16 22.90
N LEU A 44 13.06 0.12 21.95
CA LEU A 44 14.48 0.37 22.22
C LEU A 44 14.73 1.82 22.65
N ALA A 45 14.04 2.79 22.05
CA ALA A 45 14.13 4.18 22.49
C ALA A 45 13.68 4.32 23.95
N LYS A 46 12.59 3.66 24.36
CA LYS A 46 12.16 3.63 25.77
C LYS A 46 13.20 2.98 26.67
N GLU A 47 13.69 1.80 26.31
CA GLU A 47 14.68 1.05 27.08
C GLU A 47 15.96 1.87 27.27
N TRP A 48 16.49 2.46 26.20
CA TRP A 48 17.68 3.29 26.25
C TRP A 48 17.43 4.59 27.00
N GLY A 49 16.27 5.19 26.81
CA GLY A 49 15.83 6.37 27.55
C GLY A 49 15.81 6.14 29.07
N GLN A 50 15.27 5.00 29.51
CA GLN A 50 15.29 4.59 30.92
C GLN A 50 16.72 4.38 31.42
N LYS A 51 17.55 3.63 30.69
CA LYS A 51 18.97 3.41 31.05
C LYS A 51 19.75 4.71 31.18
N VAL A 52 19.51 5.67 30.27
CA VAL A 52 20.17 6.97 30.27
C VAL A 52 19.66 7.84 31.43
N SER A 53 18.35 7.80 31.72
CA SER A 53 17.75 8.46 32.88
C SER A 53 18.34 7.94 34.19
N GLU A 54 18.41 6.62 34.36
CA GLU A 54 18.94 5.97 35.57
C GLU A 54 20.45 6.22 35.76
N LYS A 55 21.24 6.10 34.69
CA LYS A 55 22.70 6.21 34.76
C LYS A 55 23.18 7.65 34.90
N TYR A 56 22.52 8.60 34.25
CA TYR A 56 23.00 9.98 34.14
C TYR A 56 22.07 11.02 34.75
N GLY A 57 20.92 10.62 35.31
CA GLY A 57 19.94 11.55 35.88
C GLY A 57 19.28 12.46 34.84
N LEU A 58 19.22 12.01 33.58
CA LEU A 58 18.69 12.80 32.46
C LEU A 58 17.19 12.62 32.29
N THR A 59 16.47 13.69 32.00
CA THR A 59 15.05 13.59 31.61
C THR A 59 14.93 12.98 30.22
N PHE A 60 14.35 11.79 30.15
CA PHE A 60 14.00 11.18 28.88
C PHE A 60 12.65 11.69 28.37
N TYR A 61 12.64 12.24 27.15
CA TYR A 61 11.44 12.76 26.51
C TYR A 61 11.16 12.01 25.22
N PHE A 62 10.03 11.32 25.19
CA PHE A 62 9.58 10.52 24.06
C PHE A 62 8.08 10.72 23.81
N PRO A 63 7.72 11.74 23.02
CA PRO A 63 6.32 12.18 22.84
C PRO A 63 5.43 11.18 22.11
N SER A 64 6.02 10.33 21.27
CA SER A 64 5.33 9.25 20.55
C SER A 64 5.71 7.89 21.11
N HIS A 65 5.07 7.50 22.21
CA HIS A 65 5.43 6.30 22.96
C HIS A 65 5.07 5.00 22.24
N THR A 66 4.29 5.02 21.17
CA THR A 66 3.88 3.80 20.45
C THR A 66 4.63 3.61 19.13
N GLU A 67 5.06 4.69 18.48
CA GLU A 67 5.59 4.65 17.11
C GLU A 67 6.57 5.80 16.82
N PRO A 68 7.52 5.67 15.90
CA PRO A 68 8.31 6.80 15.40
C PRO A 68 7.39 7.80 14.70
N ASP A 69 7.42 9.05 15.15
CA ASP A 69 6.66 10.13 14.55
C ASP A 69 7.51 11.41 14.55
N ASN A 70 7.81 11.92 13.36
CA ASN A 70 8.63 13.12 13.17
C ASN A 70 7.83 14.41 13.41
N ASP A 71 6.50 14.34 13.43
CA ASP A 71 5.62 15.50 13.63
C ASP A 71 5.36 15.77 15.12
N CYS A 72 5.90 14.92 16.00
CA CYS A 72 5.83 15.15 17.43
C CYS A 72 6.68 16.34 17.87
N PRO A 73 6.23 17.09 18.89
CA PRO A 73 6.95 18.24 19.42
C PRO A 73 8.34 17.82 19.89
N SER A 74 9.36 18.59 19.53
CA SER A 74 10.70 18.46 20.11
C SER A 74 10.71 18.89 21.58
N TRP A 75 11.78 18.55 22.32
CA TRP A 75 11.92 18.94 23.73
C TRP A 75 11.69 20.45 23.98
N PRO A 76 12.24 21.39 23.18
CA PRO A 76 11.95 22.81 23.34
C PRO A 76 10.47 23.16 23.09
N GLN A 77 9.80 22.46 22.18
CA GLN A 77 8.41 22.70 21.79
C GLN A 77 7.38 22.03 22.71
N ARG A 78 7.81 21.23 23.70
CA ARG A 78 6.89 20.49 24.59
C ARG A 78 5.83 21.35 25.28
N HIS A 79 6.09 22.64 25.46
CA HIS A 79 5.17 23.60 26.08
C HIS A 79 4.04 24.05 25.14
N LEU A 80 4.19 23.86 23.83
CA LEU A 80 3.18 24.10 22.80
C LEU A 80 2.33 22.85 22.52
N ALA A 81 2.70 21.71 23.11
CA ALA A 81 2.09 20.43 22.83
C ALA A 81 0.72 20.30 23.49
N ILE A 82 -0.20 19.63 22.80
CA ILE A 82 -1.41 19.07 23.37
C ILE A 82 -1.36 17.54 23.28
N ASN A 83 -2.25 16.85 23.98
CA ASN A 83 -2.39 15.40 23.83
C ASN A 83 -3.46 15.09 22.80
N CYS A 84 -3.15 14.21 21.85
CA CYS A 84 -4.11 13.65 20.91
C CYS A 84 -5.28 13.01 21.68
N GLU A 85 -6.52 13.35 21.33
CA GLU A 85 -7.73 12.83 22.00
C GLU A 85 -7.83 11.30 21.97
N ASP A 86 -7.39 10.68 20.87
CA ASP A 86 -7.53 9.22 20.67
C ASP A 86 -6.44 8.38 21.33
N CYS A 87 -5.17 8.80 21.24
CA CYS A 87 -4.04 7.98 21.68
C CYS A 87 -3.17 8.62 22.76
N GLY A 88 -3.47 9.86 23.17
CA GLY A 88 -2.68 10.59 24.17
C GLY A 88 -1.28 11.02 23.71
N LYS A 89 -0.89 10.73 22.46
CA LYS A 89 0.38 11.18 21.86
C LYS A 89 0.49 12.71 21.90
N SER A 90 1.64 13.24 22.31
CA SER A 90 1.85 14.68 22.29
C SER A 90 1.99 15.17 20.85
N ILE A 91 1.23 16.18 20.46
CA ILE A 91 1.22 16.76 19.12
C ILE A 91 1.25 18.28 19.19
N ILE A 92 1.74 18.92 18.13
CA ILE A 92 1.52 20.33 17.89
C ILE A 92 0.24 20.46 17.05
N PRO A 93 -0.76 21.27 17.48
CA PRO A 93 -1.95 21.51 16.67
C PRO A 93 -1.57 21.97 15.26
N THR A 94 -2.13 21.32 14.25
CA THR A 94 -1.87 21.67 12.86
C THR A 94 -2.66 22.92 12.45
N ASP A 95 -2.12 23.65 11.47
CA ASP A 95 -2.84 24.73 10.78
C ASP A 95 -3.61 24.22 9.54
N SER A 96 -3.48 22.92 9.22
CA SER A 96 -4.18 22.31 8.08
C SER A 96 -5.70 22.30 8.32
N PRO A 97 -6.51 22.73 7.33
CA PRO A 97 -7.97 22.62 7.44
C PRO A 97 -8.47 21.17 7.31
N TYR A 98 -7.60 20.23 6.91
CA TYR A 98 -7.97 18.84 6.64
C TYR A 98 -7.70 17.90 7.82
N LEU A 99 -6.96 18.32 8.84
CA LEU A 99 -6.64 17.52 10.01
C LEU A 99 -7.15 18.24 11.27
N PRO A 100 -8.07 17.65 12.05
CA PRO A 100 -8.56 18.27 13.28
C PRO A 100 -7.42 18.57 14.25
N LYS A 101 -7.54 19.67 15.00
CA LYS A 101 -6.44 20.20 15.81
C LYS A 101 -6.10 19.33 17.01
N GLU A 102 -7.07 18.54 17.45
CA GLU A 102 -7.04 17.76 18.68
C GLU A 102 -6.58 16.31 18.47
N ILE A 103 -6.33 15.89 17.23
CA ILE A 103 -5.94 14.51 16.90
C ILE A 103 -4.66 14.47 16.07
N CYS A 104 -3.85 13.42 16.28
CA CYS A 104 -2.67 13.19 15.46
C CYS A 104 -3.06 12.68 14.07
N TYR A 105 -2.17 12.87 13.10
CA TYR A 105 -2.37 12.43 11.71
C TYR A 105 -2.70 10.94 11.61
N HIS A 106 -1.97 10.09 12.35
CA HIS A 106 -2.23 8.64 12.36
C HIS A 106 -3.65 8.29 12.84
N CYS A 107 -4.10 8.87 13.97
CA CYS A 107 -5.45 8.64 14.48
C CYS A 107 -6.52 9.17 13.52
N HIS A 108 -6.28 10.32 12.90
CA HIS A 108 -7.17 10.86 11.87
C HIS A 108 -7.32 9.90 10.68
N LEU A 109 -6.22 9.40 10.11
CA LEU A 109 -6.26 8.42 9.02
C LEU A 109 -7.01 7.14 9.43
N ASN A 110 -6.78 6.67 10.66
CA ASN A 110 -7.48 5.49 11.18
C ASN A 110 -9.00 5.74 11.33
N ARG A 111 -9.40 6.94 11.79
CA ARG A 111 -10.82 7.36 11.80
C ARG A 111 -11.41 7.35 10.39
N GLU A 112 -10.75 7.98 9.41
CA GLU A 112 -11.21 8.00 8.03
C GLU A 112 -11.35 6.60 7.43
N GLN A 113 -10.35 5.74 7.65
CA GLN A 113 -10.38 4.35 7.20
C GLN A 113 -11.56 3.59 7.82
N ASN A 114 -11.77 3.73 9.13
CA ASN A 114 -12.89 3.08 9.83
C ASN A 114 -14.26 3.59 9.35
N VAL A 115 -14.36 4.88 8.99
CA VAL A 115 -15.56 5.43 8.37
C VAL A 115 -15.81 4.80 7.01
N ARG A 116 -14.79 4.67 6.14
CA ARG A 116 -14.93 4.01 4.82
C ARG A 116 -15.34 2.55 4.95
N ILE A 117 -14.79 1.82 5.93
CA ILE A 117 -15.18 0.43 6.26
C ILE A 117 -16.65 0.37 6.69
N LYS A 118 -17.09 1.30 7.55
CA LYS A 118 -18.48 1.41 8.03
C LYS A 118 -19.45 1.71 6.90
N LEU A 119 -19.18 2.75 6.11
CA LEU A 119 -20.03 3.15 4.99
C LEU A 119 -20.08 2.11 3.88
N ASN A 120 -19.15 1.14 3.89
CA ASN A 120 -19.06 0.07 2.90
C ASN A 120 -18.99 0.65 1.48
N GLU A 121 -18.34 1.80 1.35
CA GLU A 121 -18.24 2.50 0.08
C GLU A 121 -17.48 1.65 -0.92
N PHE A 122 -17.90 1.79 -2.17
CA PHE A 122 -17.22 1.21 -3.30
C PHE A 122 -15.73 1.61 -3.28
N TYR A 123 -14.85 0.62 -3.40
CA TYR A 123 -13.40 0.86 -3.38
C TYR A 123 -12.83 0.75 -4.78
N LYS A 124 -12.99 -0.42 -5.40
CA LYS A 124 -12.43 -0.68 -6.72
C LYS A 124 -13.27 -1.68 -7.50
N ASP A 125 -13.60 -1.29 -8.73
CA ASP A 125 -13.78 -2.24 -9.82
C ASP A 125 -12.51 -2.21 -10.64
N GLY A 126 -12.17 -3.37 -11.20
CA GLY A 126 -10.99 -3.47 -12.01
C GLY A 126 -10.84 -4.85 -12.56
N VAL A 127 -9.81 -4.98 -13.36
CA VAL A 127 -9.39 -6.26 -13.87
C VAL A 127 -7.91 -6.41 -13.48
N TYR A 128 -7.51 -7.61 -13.10
CA TYR A 128 -6.15 -7.88 -12.61
C TYR A 128 -5.58 -9.08 -13.33
N GLY A 129 -4.49 -8.87 -14.07
CA GLY A 129 -3.75 -9.93 -14.74
C GLY A 129 -2.74 -10.59 -13.80
N ILE A 130 -2.63 -11.93 -13.84
CA ILE A 130 -1.68 -12.72 -13.07
C ILE A 130 -1.16 -13.89 -13.92
N TYR A 131 0.11 -14.23 -13.75
CA TYR A 131 0.72 -15.40 -14.37
C TYR A 131 0.94 -16.51 -13.35
N GLN A 132 0.65 -17.75 -13.76
CA GLN A 132 1.02 -18.94 -13.02
C GLN A 132 2.20 -19.62 -13.71
N ILE A 133 3.27 -19.81 -12.95
CA ILE A 133 4.53 -20.41 -13.36
C ILE A 133 4.67 -21.75 -12.62
N ASN A 134 4.64 -22.87 -13.35
CA ASN A 134 4.85 -24.21 -12.78
C ASN A 134 3.96 -24.53 -11.57
N GLY A 135 2.71 -24.08 -11.58
CA GLY A 135 1.76 -24.26 -10.47
C GLY A 135 1.84 -23.19 -9.38
N ASN A 136 2.89 -22.35 -9.34
CA ASN A 136 3.01 -21.23 -8.41
C ASN A 136 2.55 -19.92 -9.06
N THR A 137 1.72 -19.14 -8.38
CA THR A 137 1.30 -17.81 -8.81
C THR A 137 2.42 -16.79 -8.57
N THR A 138 2.84 -16.09 -9.62
CA THR A 138 3.72 -14.92 -9.48
C THR A 138 2.90 -13.65 -9.69
N ASN A 139 2.97 -12.76 -8.70
CA ASN A 139 2.26 -11.47 -8.66
C ASN A 139 2.88 -10.44 -9.63
N LEU A 140 2.90 -10.74 -10.93
CA LEU A 140 3.03 -9.70 -11.95
C LEU A 140 1.65 -9.05 -12.11
N ARG A 141 1.37 -8.06 -11.26
CA ARG A 141 0.09 -7.34 -11.25
C ARG A 141 0.06 -6.33 -12.39
N ASP A 142 -0.84 -6.55 -13.34
CA ASP A 142 -1.10 -5.59 -14.41
C ASP A 142 -2.30 -4.70 -14.06
N PHE A 143 -2.05 -3.47 -13.62
CA PHE A 143 -3.05 -2.54 -13.05
C PHE A 143 -3.68 -1.56 -14.04
N SER A 144 -3.04 -1.33 -15.18
CA SER A 144 -3.65 -0.51 -16.23
C SER A 144 -4.26 -1.52 -17.19
N ILE A 145 -5.45 -1.31 -17.71
CA ILE A 145 -6.01 -2.28 -18.64
C ILE A 145 -6.53 -1.48 -19.83
N PRO A 146 -5.86 -1.57 -21.00
CA PRO A 146 -6.25 -0.83 -22.19
C PRO A 146 -7.70 -1.10 -22.54
N LEU A 147 -8.28 -0.18 -23.33
CA LEU A 147 -9.61 -0.31 -23.94
C LEU A 147 -9.90 -1.69 -24.55
N TYR A 148 -8.87 -2.44 -24.91
CA TYR A 148 -8.94 -3.83 -25.41
C TYR A 148 -9.64 -4.81 -24.47
N LEU A 149 -9.68 -4.53 -23.18
CA LEU A 149 -10.43 -5.36 -22.25
C LEU A 149 -11.90 -4.99 -22.15
N HIS A 150 -12.36 -3.85 -22.68
CA HIS A 150 -13.79 -3.67 -22.92
C HIS A 150 -14.32 -4.71 -23.92
N GLU A 151 -13.50 -5.13 -24.90
CA GLU A 151 -13.85 -6.24 -25.80
C GLU A 151 -13.79 -7.60 -25.09
N LEU A 152 -12.82 -7.81 -24.19
CA LEU A 152 -12.74 -9.05 -23.38
C LEU A 152 -13.79 -9.09 -22.24
N VAL A 153 -14.26 -7.95 -21.74
CA VAL A 153 -15.36 -7.81 -20.76
C VAL A 153 -16.71 -8.01 -21.44
N LYS A 154 -16.86 -7.71 -22.75
CA LYS A 154 -18.00 -8.23 -23.53
C LYS A 154 -18.04 -9.77 -23.57
N LEU A 155 -16.92 -10.44 -23.29
CA LEU A 155 -16.87 -11.89 -23.05
C LEU A 155 -17.28 -12.28 -21.62
N GLU A 156 -17.95 -11.40 -20.86
CA GLU A 156 -18.70 -11.75 -19.62
C GLU A 156 -19.61 -12.99 -19.81
N ASN A 157 -19.95 -13.34 -21.05
CA ASN A 157 -20.68 -14.56 -21.42
C ASN A 157 -19.83 -15.85 -21.45
N VAL A 158 -18.49 -15.80 -21.35
CA VAL A 158 -17.61 -16.93 -21.68
C VAL A 158 -17.14 -17.76 -20.49
N ASN A 159 -17.22 -17.30 -19.24
CA ASN A 159 -17.08 -18.19 -18.07
C ASN A 159 -17.64 -17.52 -16.81
N LYS A 160 -18.86 -17.89 -16.44
CA LYS A 160 -19.56 -17.36 -15.26
C LYS A 160 -18.99 -17.84 -13.92
N GLU A 161 -18.07 -18.80 -13.93
CA GLU A 161 -17.49 -19.30 -12.70
C GLU A 161 -16.45 -18.29 -12.18
N ASN A 162 -16.91 -17.46 -11.24
CA ASN A 162 -16.10 -16.64 -10.36
C ASN A 162 -15.33 -15.48 -11.01
N GLY A 163 -15.59 -15.07 -12.26
CA GLY A 163 -14.94 -13.90 -12.86
C GLY A 163 -13.42 -14.06 -13.05
N ILE A 164 -12.98 -15.25 -13.41
CA ILE A 164 -11.60 -15.55 -13.83
C ILE A 164 -11.62 -15.95 -15.30
N ILE A 165 -10.80 -15.30 -16.12
CA ILE A 165 -10.58 -15.69 -17.52
C ILE A 165 -9.18 -16.27 -17.64
N LYS A 166 -9.08 -17.52 -18.11
CA LYS A 166 -7.82 -18.18 -18.42
C LYS A 166 -7.50 -18.00 -19.90
N PHE A 167 -6.28 -17.57 -20.19
CA PHE A 167 -5.75 -17.46 -21.54
C PHE A 167 -4.76 -18.59 -21.80
N ASP A 168 -4.96 -19.30 -22.91
CA ASP A 168 -3.98 -20.23 -23.44
C ASP A 168 -2.90 -19.50 -24.26
N THR A 169 -1.87 -20.24 -24.64
CA THR A 169 -0.72 -19.72 -25.39
C THR A 169 -1.13 -19.09 -26.72
N GLU A 170 -2.08 -19.69 -27.45
CA GLU A 170 -2.55 -19.16 -28.73
C GLU A 170 -3.24 -17.80 -28.57
N LYS A 171 -4.12 -17.68 -27.57
CA LYS A 171 -4.82 -16.43 -27.29
C LYS A 171 -3.85 -15.35 -26.78
N LEU A 172 -2.87 -15.71 -25.96
CA LEU A 172 -1.81 -14.80 -25.53
C LEU A 172 -0.99 -14.26 -26.70
N LEU A 173 -0.60 -15.11 -27.65
CA LEU A 173 0.11 -14.69 -28.86
C LEU A 173 -0.72 -13.75 -29.73
N SER A 174 -2.03 -14.00 -29.84
CA SER A 174 -2.96 -13.12 -30.56
C SER A 174 -3.01 -11.72 -29.92
N ILE A 175 -3.19 -11.65 -28.60
CA ILE A 175 -3.20 -10.39 -27.85
C ILE A 175 -1.85 -9.67 -27.96
N LYS A 176 -0.75 -10.40 -27.83
CA LYS A 176 0.62 -9.87 -27.98
C LYS A 176 0.82 -9.17 -29.34
N ASN A 177 0.35 -9.79 -30.42
CA ASN A 177 0.49 -9.23 -31.76
C ASN A 177 -0.32 -7.94 -31.95
N GLN A 178 -1.52 -7.86 -31.36
CA GLN A 178 -2.33 -6.63 -31.39
C GLN A 178 -1.65 -5.50 -30.60
N LEU A 179 -1.15 -5.84 -29.40
CA LEU A 179 -0.42 -4.92 -28.54
C LEU A 179 0.84 -4.36 -29.24
N TYR A 180 1.57 -5.19 -29.99
CA TYR A 180 2.71 -4.75 -30.78
C TYR A 180 2.34 -3.67 -31.81
N GLN A 181 1.21 -3.84 -32.51
CA GLN A 181 0.75 -2.86 -33.51
C GLN A 181 0.30 -1.56 -32.84
N GLU A 182 -0.37 -1.64 -31.69
CA GLU A 182 -0.78 -0.47 -30.91
C GLU A 182 0.44 0.32 -30.41
N ILE A 183 1.42 -0.37 -29.83
CA ILE A 183 2.68 0.26 -29.39
C ILE A 183 3.36 0.96 -30.57
N LYS A 184 3.50 0.28 -31.72
CA LYS A 184 4.09 0.88 -32.92
C LYS A 184 3.34 2.13 -33.36
N SER A 185 2.00 2.07 -33.39
CA SER A 185 1.16 3.21 -33.74
C SER A 185 1.38 4.38 -32.77
N ASN A 186 1.34 4.13 -31.46
CA ASN A 186 1.51 5.17 -30.45
C ASN A 186 2.93 5.76 -30.45
N LEU A 187 3.96 4.96 -30.74
CA LEU A 187 5.33 5.42 -30.87
C LEU A 187 5.58 6.31 -32.10
N THR A 188 4.72 6.30 -33.13
CA THR A 188 4.87 7.22 -34.27
C THR A 188 4.81 8.69 -33.88
N ASN A 189 4.08 9.00 -32.81
CA ASN A 189 3.92 10.36 -32.28
C ASN A 189 4.69 10.57 -30.96
N TYR A 190 5.61 9.66 -30.62
CA TYR A 190 6.40 9.77 -29.40
C TYR A 190 7.24 11.05 -29.42
N LYS A 191 7.24 11.75 -28.28
CA LYS A 191 8.07 12.93 -28.03
C LYS A 191 8.69 12.78 -26.66
N LYS A 192 9.99 13.06 -26.53
CA LYS A 192 10.66 13.09 -25.22
C LYS A 192 9.98 14.10 -24.30
N SER A 193 10.13 13.87 -22.99
CA SER A 193 9.64 14.79 -21.97
C SER A 193 10.25 16.19 -22.16
N ASP A 194 9.44 17.21 -21.93
CA ASP A 194 9.83 18.61 -21.94
C ASP A 194 10.44 19.06 -20.60
N LEU A 195 10.45 18.19 -19.58
CA LEU A 195 11.13 18.45 -18.31
C LEU A 195 12.64 18.44 -18.51
N GLN A 196 13.25 19.62 -18.33
CA GLN A 196 14.68 19.86 -18.49
C GLN A 196 15.31 20.42 -17.20
N GLY A 197 16.63 20.26 -17.07
CA GLY A 197 17.42 20.83 -15.98
C GLY A 197 16.93 20.42 -14.59
N ASP A 198 16.85 21.39 -13.67
CA ASP A 198 16.44 21.16 -12.28
C ASP A 198 15.02 20.63 -12.13
N ARG A 199 14.14 20.80 -13.12
CA ARG A 199 12.78 20.27 -13.04
C ARG A 199 12.74 18.75 -13.21
N ARG A 200 13.77 18.19 -13.85
CA ARG A 200 13.90 16.75 -14.09
C ARG A 200 14.03 15.95 -12.79
N LYS A 201 14.57 16.53 -11.72
CA LYS A 201 14.69 15.88 -10.39
C LYS A 201 13.34 15.60 -9.72
N PHE A 202 12.28 16.24 -10.20
CA PHE A 202 10.92 16.04 -9.69
C PHE A 202 10.10 15.08 -10.55
N GLY A 203 10.64 14.60 -11.68
CA GLY A 203 9.97 13.63 -12.53
C GLY A 203 10.54 12.22 -12.30
N SER A 204 9.74 11.22 -12.67
CA SER A 204 10.12 9.81 -12.62
C SER A 204 10.45 9.34 -14.04
N PHE A 205 11.72 9.03 -14.31
CA PHE A 205 12.19 8.67 -15.65
C PHE A 205 12.66 7.22 -15.71
N GLU A 206 12.34 6.55 -16.80
CA GLU A 206 12.78 5.19 -17.09
C GLU A 206 13.17 5.03 -18.56
N ILE A 207 14.15 4.17 -18.84
CA ILE A 207 14.55 3.80 -20.20
C ILE A 207 13.97 2.42 -20.49
N VAL A 208 13.21 2.32 -21.58
CA VAL A 208 12.56 1.08 -22.00
C VAL A 208 12.92 0.79 -23.45
N ALA A 209 13.38 -0.43 -23.71
CA ALA A 209 13.72 -0.89 -25.06
C ALA A 209 12.51 -1.54 -25.73
N PHE A 210 12.25 -1.16 -27.00
CA PHE A 210 11.23 -1.78 -27.84
C PHE A 210 11.69 -1.82 -29.30
N ASP A 211 11.59 -2.98 -29.95
CA ASP A 211 12.00 -3.19 -31.35
C ASP A 211 13.46 -2.75 -31.63
N GLY A 212 14.35 -2.93 -30.63
CA GLY A 212 15.76 -2.55 -30.72
C GLY A 212 16.05 -1.06 -30.52
N ILE A 213 15.05 -0.25 -30.16
CA ILE A 213 15.18 1.19 -29.90
C ILE A 213 14.92 1.48 -28.42
N GLU A 214 15.76 2.31 -27.82
CA GLU A 214 15.58 2.79 -26.45
C GLU A 214 14.74 4.07 -26.42
N TYR A 215 13.70 4.07 -25.59
CA TYR A 215 12.81 5.19 -25.34
C TYR A 215 12.93 5.64 -23.89
N GLU A 216 12.94 6.95 -23.67
CA GLU A 216 12.90 7.52 -22.32
C GLU A 216 11.46 7.95 -21.98
N PHE A 217 10.87 7.34 -20.97
CA PHE A 217 9.55 7.66 -20.49
C PHE A 217 9.61 8.45 -19.18
N GLU A 218 8.65 9.34 -18.99
CA GLU A 218 8.50 10.17 -17.79
C GLU A 218 7.10 9.86 -17.23
N SER A 219 7.01 9.16 -16.11
CA SER A 219 5.77 8.52 -15.68
C SER A 219 4.95 9.34 -14.68
N GLN A 220 5.51 10.43 -14.14
CA GLN A 220 4.90 11.19 -13.06
C GLN A 220 3.92 12.24 -13.57
N PHE A 221 4.24 12.93 -14.66
CA PHE A 221 3.41 14.01 -15.21
C PHE A 221 2.95 13.77 -16.64
N ASN A 222 3.58 12.85 -17.38
CA ASN A 222 3.21 12.51 -18.75
C ASN A 222 2.45 11.18 -18.83
N GLU A 223 1.13 11.29 -18.92
CA GLU A 223 0.22 10.13 -19.01
C GLU A 223 0.47 9.26 -20.25
N ASN A 224 0.85 9.86 -21.38
CA ASN A 224 1.15 9.11 -22.59
C ASN A 224 2.41 8.26 -22.40
N HIS A 225 3.44 8.80 -21.75
CA HIS A 225 4.66 8.07 -21.42
C HIS A 225 4.38 6.91 -20.46
N ARG A 226 3.63 7.18 -19.39
CA ARG A 226 3.21 6.15 -18.43
C ARG A 226 2.43 5.04 -19.13
N THR A 227 1.51 5.38 -20.03
CA THR A 227 0.72 4.41 -20.80
C THR A 227 1.60 3.60 -21.74
N LEU A 228 2.45 4.24 -22.56
CA LEU A 228 3.34 3.56 -23.50
C LEU A 228 4.33 2.62 -22.82
N SER A 229 4.99 3.07 -21.75
CA SER A 229 5.90 2.24 -20.95
C SER A 229 5.18 1.00 -20.42
N SER A 230 3.98 1.19 -19.86
CA SER A 230 3.13 0.09 -19.37
C SER A 230 2.75 -0.89 -20.48
N LEU A 231 2.41 -0.42 -21.69
CA LEU A 231 2.12 -1.29 -22.83
C LEU A 231 3.34 -2.13 -23.24
N ILE A 232 4.53 -1.52 -23.30
CA ILE A 232 5.76 -2.23 -23.67
C ILE A 232 6.11 -3.30 -22.63
N TYR A 233 6.04 -2.97 -21.34
CA TYR A 233 6.30 -3.92 -20.27
C TYR A 233 5.42 -5.18 -20.37
N ARG A 234 4.14 -5.01 -20.73
CA ARG A 234 3.22 -6.14 -20.94
C ARG A 234 3.55 -6.95 -22.17
N TYR A 235 3.90 -6.28 -23.27
CA TYR A 235 4.31 -6.97 -24.48
C TYR A 235 5.46 -7.92 -24.17
N SER A 236 6.47 -7.45 -23.42
CA SER A 236 7.57 -8.28 -22.93
C SER A 236 7.10 -9.40 -21.99
N SER A 237 6.15 -9.11 -21.10
CA SER A 237 5.58 -10.12 -20.18
C SER A 237 4.81 -11.22 -20.93
N PHE A 238 4.00 -10.88 -21.94
CA PHE A 238 3.31 -11.85 -22.79
C PHE A 238 4.28 -12.64 -23.67
N GLU A 239 5.34 -12.01 -24.17
CA GLU A 239 6.40 -12.70 -24.89
C GLU A 239 7.08 -13.75 -24.02
N GLN A 240 7.46 -13.37 -22.80
CA GLN A 240 8.06 -14.28 -21.84
C GLN A 240 7.10 -15.41 -21.46
N ALA A 241 5.83 -15.08 -21.18
CA ALA A 241 4.80 -16.05 -20.85
C ALA A 241 4.59 -17.08 -21.97
N ALA A 242 4.51 -16.62 -23.23
CA ALA A 242 4.37 -17.51 -24.37
C ALA A 242 5.61 -18.39 -24.57
N ALA A 243 6.82 -17.83 -24.43
CA ALA A 243 8.07 -18.56 -24.58
C ALA A 243 8.26 -19.63 -23.48
N GLN A 244 7.76 -19.37 -22.28
CA GLN A 244 7.87 -20.27 -21.12
C GLN A 244 6.61 -21.10 -20.87
N ASN A 245 5.61 -21.01 -21.75
CA ASN A 245 4.32 -21.70 -21.64
C ASN A 245 3.59 -21.45 -20.31
N TRP A 246 3.67 -20.21 -19.80
CA TRP A 246 2.95 -19.78 -18.60
C TRP A 246 1.45 -19.64 -18.88
N THR A 247 0.64 -19.91 -17.87
CA THR A 247 -0.80 -19.64 -17.95
C THR A 247 -1.07 -18.23 -17.43
N TYR A 248 -1.80 -17.43 -18.21
CA TYR A 248 -2.24 -16.10 -17.80
C TYR A 248 -3.70 -16.13 -17.37
N TYR A 249 -3.96 -15.58 -16.20
CA TYR A 249 -5.27 -15.45 -15.59
C TYR A 249 -5.63 -13.99 -15.47
N LEU A 250 -6.89 -13.70 -15.72
CA LEU A 250 -7.45 -12.37 -15.62
C LEU A 250 -8.62 -12.39 -14.65
N HIS A 251 -8.42 -11.73 -13.53
CA HIS A 251 -9.37 -11.64 -12.44
C HIS A 251 -10.21 -10.38 -12.63
N ILE A 252 -11.47 -10.55 -13.02
CA ILE A 252 -12.44 -9.47 -13.07
C ILE A 252 -12.99 -9.28 -11.67
N VAL A 253 -12.85 -8.07 -11.16
CA VAL A 253 -13.28 -7.67 -9.82
C VAL A 253 -14.36 -6.62 -9.97
N LYS A 254 -15.56 -6.97 -9.52
CA LYS A 254 -16.71 -6.09 -9.53
C LYS A 254 -17.37 -6.05 -8.16
N GLY A 255 -17.71 -4.86 -7.69
CA GLY A 255 -18.42 -4.63 -6.45
C GLY A 255 -17.60 -4.85 -5.19
N VAL A 256 -16.26 -4.75 -5.25
CA VAL A 256 -15.41 -4.82 -4.05
C VAL A 256 -15.39 -3.47 -3.35
N THR A 257 -15.74 -3.49 -2.06
CA THR A 257 -15.83 -2.29 -1.22
C THR A 257 -14.57 -2.10 -0.37
N ASN A 258 -14.47 -0.96 0.30
CA ASN A 258 -13.37 -0.69 1.25
C ASN A 258 -13.37 -1.71 2.40
N ARG A 259 -14.56 -2.19 2.78
CA ARG A 259 -14.75 -3.21 3.79
C ARG A 259 -14.19 -4.56 3.34
N ASP A 260 -14.49 -4.97 2.10
CA ASP A 260 -13.99 -6.22 1.53
C ASP A 260 -12.45 -6.22 1.43
N ASP A 261 -11.86 -5.15 0.91
CA ASP A 261 -10.40 -4.99 0.82
C ASP A 261 -9.74 -5.02 2.20
N SER A 262 -10.34 -4.35 3.20
CA SER A 262 -9.86 -4.41 4.59
C SER A 262 -9.84 -5.84 5.14
N PHE A 263 -10.87 -6.64 4.89
CA PHE A 263 -10.93 -8.03 5.33
C PHE A 263 -9.87 -8.88 4.64
N LEU A 264 -9.70 -8.74 3.32
CA LEU A 264 -8.68 -9.47 2.58
C LEU A 264 -7.27 -9.10 3.04
N ARG A 265 -6.98 -7.81 3.27
CA ARG A 265 -5.68 -7.36 3.80
C ARG A 265 -5.42 -7.91 5.19
N PHE A 266 -6.44 -7.90 6.05
CA PHE A 266 -6.35 -8.48 7.38
C PHE A 266 -6.00 -9.97 7.31
N ILE A 267 -6.75 -10.77 6.56
CA ILE A 267 -6.51 -12.21 6.45
C ILE A 267 -5.14 -12.49 5.82
N ASN A 268 -4.80 -11.80 4.73
CA ASN A 268 -3.56 -12.06 3.99
C ASN A 268 -2.31 -11.64 4.75
N PHE A 269 -2.25 -10.38 5.16
CA PHE A 269 -1.04 -9.78 5.71
C PHE A 269 -0.98 -9.98 7.22
N VAL A 270 -2.03 -9.56 7.94
CA VAL A 270 -2.04 -9.59 9.41
C VAL A 270 -2.09 -11.03 9.94
N SER A 271 -3.00 -11.85 9.38
CA SER A 271 -3.19 -13.24 9.82
C SER A 271 -2.40 -14.25 8.97
N LYS A 272 -1.46 -13.79 8.13
CA LYS A 272 -0.57 -14.64 7.33
C LYS A 272 -1.31 -15.69 6.48
N GLY A 273 -2.43 -15.27 5.90
CA GLY A 273 -3.25 -16.04 4.99
C GLY A 273 -4.42 -16.80 5.64
N SER A 274 -4.50 -16.89 6.97
CA SER A 274 -5.60 -17.62 7.63
C SER A 274 -5.95 -17.08 9.02
N THR A 275 -7.24 -17.03 9.35
CA THR A 275 -7.72 -16.49 10.64
C THR A 275 -8.99 -17.20 11.11
N ASN A 276 -9.42 -16.94 12.36
CA ASN A 276 -10.71 -17.38 12.89
C ASN A 276 -11.66 -16.18 13.13
N LEU A 277 -12.92 -16.48 13.48
CA LEU A 277 -13.95 -15.47 13.69
C LEU A 277 -13.67 -14.56 14.90
N ASN A 278 -13.06 -15.09 15.97
CA ASN A 278 -12.76 -14.30 17.16
C ASN A 278 -11.74 -13.19 16.85
N ASP A 279 -10.72 -13.51 16.07
CA ASP A 279 -9.70 -12.53 15.65
C ASP A 279 -10.31 -11.46 14.73
N ILE A 280 -11.21 -11.84 13.83
CA ILE A 280 -11.97 -10.90 12.99
C ILE A 280 -12.87 -10.00 13.85
N ASN A 281 -13.64 -10.57 14.77
CA ASN A 281 -14.51 -9.82 15.67
C ASN A 281 -13.71 -8.84 16.54
N ASN A 282 -12.53 -9.25 17.00
CA ASN A 282 -11.64 -8.39 17.75
C ASN A 282 -11.08 -7.25 16.88
N ARG A 283 -10.66 -7.56 15.64
CA ARG A 283 -10.14 -6.55 14.69
C ARG A 283 -11.16 -5.47 14.38
N TYR A 284 -12.42 -5.86 14.16
CA TYR A 284 -13.50 -4.94 13.77
C TYR A 284 -14.38 -4.52 14.95
N LYS A 285 -13.92 -4.75 16.18
CA LYS A 285 -14.63 -4.34 17.40
C LYS A 285 -14.88 -2.83 17.38
N ASN A 286 -16.11 -2.43 17.68
CA ASN A 286 -16.59 -1.03 17.63
C ASN A 286 -16.56 -0.37 16.23
N ILE A 287 -16.21 -1.14 15.19
CA ILE A 287 -16.25 -0.70 13.79
C ILE A 287 -17.45 -1.31 13.08
N LEU A 288 -17.65 -2.63 13.20
CA LEU A 288 -18.74 -3.36 12.55
C LEU A 288 -19.55 -4.17 13.56
N THR A 289 -20.81 -4.43 13.23
CA THR A 289 -21.64 -5.43 13.92
C THR A 289 -21.28 -6.86 13.49
N GLU A 290 -21.60 -7.85 14.32
CA GLU A 290 -21.40 -9.27 13.94
C GLU A 290 -22.12 -9.62 12.63
N THR A 291 -23.34 -9.13 12.44
CA THR A 291 -24.12 -9.32 11.21
C THR A 291 -23.38 -8.79 9.98
N GLU A 292 -22.77 -7.61 10.08
CA GLU A 292 -21.98 -7.04 8.98
C GLU A 292 -20.72 -7.84 8.69
N ILE A 293 -20.04 -8.31 9.75
CA ILE A 293 -18.86 -9.18 9.63
C ILE A 293 -19.22 -10.46 8.88
N PHE A 294 -20.28 -11.15 9.29
CA PHE A 294 -20.74 -12.38 8.62
C PHE A 294 -21.17 -12.13 7.17
N ALA A 295 -21.89 -11.04 6.92
CA ALA A 295 -22.30 -10.68 5.56
C ALA A 295 -21.10 -10.44 4.64
N THR A 296 -20.06 -9.75 5.12
CA THR A 296 -18.82 -9.53 4.37
C THR A 296 -18.08 -10.84 4.11
N LEU A 297 -17.95 -11.71 5.11
CA LEU A 297 -17.29 -13.01 4.92
C LEU A 297 -18.02 -13.89 3.92
N LYS A 298 -19.36 -13.93 3.98
CA LYS A 298 -20.18 -14.67 3.01
C LYS A 298 -20.07 -14.10 1.59
N LYS A 299 -20.01 -12.78 1.46
CA LYS A 299 -19.75 -12.13 0.17
C LYS A 299 -18.38 -12.52 -0.38
N LEU A 300 -17.33 -12.46 0.43
CA LEU A 300 -15.97 -12.81 0.02
C LEU A 300 -15.83 -14.29 -0.36
N GLU A 301 -16.51 -15.20 0.36
CA GLU A 301 -16.62 -16.62 0.00
C GLU A 301 -17.35 -16.78 -1.34
N GLY A 302 -18.48 -16.09 -1.54
CA GLY A 302 -19.22 -16.12 -2.81
C GLY A 302 -18.44 -15.53 -4.00
N LEU A 303 -17.48 -14.63 -3.73
CA LEU A 303 -16.54 -14.11 -4.73
C LEU A 303 -15.32 -15.03 -4.94
N GLY A 304 -15.23 -16.15 -4.22
CA GLY A 304 -14.11 -17.09 -4.26
C GLY A 304 -12.80 -16.50 -3.73
N CYS A 305 -12.86 -15.45 -2.91
CA CYS A 305 -11.68 -14.76 -2.38
C CYS A 305 -11.19 -15.36 -1.06
N ILE A 306 -12.07 -16.07 -0.35
CA ILE A 306 -11.74 -16.82 0.85
C ILE A 306 -12.45 -18.18 0.83
N ASP A 307 -11.85 -19.16 1.49
CA ASP A 307 -12.46 -20.45 1.80
C ASP A 307 -12.81 -20.51 3.30
N ILE A 308 -13.94 -21.15 3.62
CA ILE A 308 -14.42 -21.34 5.00
C ILE A 308 -14.43 -22.83 5.34
N GLU A 309 -13.51 -23.26 6.19
CA GLU A 309 -13.41 -24.66 6.65
C GLU A 309 -13.32 -24.70 8.16
N ASN A 310 -14.21 -25.44 8.84
CA ASN A 310 -14.16 -25.61 10.31
C ASN A 310 -14.05 -24.29 11.10
N HIS A 311 -14.74 -23.22 10.67
CA HIS A 311 -14.67 -21.87 11.25
C HIS A 311 -13.32 -21.15 11.09
N ILE A 312 -12.48 -21.65 10.19
CA ILE A 312 -11.24 -21.02 9.76
C ILE A 312 -11.48 -20.39 8.38
N PHE A 313 -11.08 -19.14 8.24
CA PHE A 313 -11.14 -18.36 7.01
C PHE A 313 -9.75 -18.32 6.39
N LYS A 314 -9.59 -18.81 5.17
CA LYS A 314 -8.32 -18.83 4.45
C LYS A 314 -8.43 -17.97 3.20
N ILE A 315 -7.41 -17.16 2.90
CA ILE A 315 -7.39 -16.44 1.63
C ILE A 315 -7.08 -17.40 0.48
N THR A 316 -7.79 -17.27 -0.63
CA THR A 316 -7.54 -18.05 -1.84
C THR A 316 -6.51 -17.37 -2.74
N GLU A 317 -6.04 -18.05 -3.78
CA GLU A 317 -5.21 -17.44 -4.83
C GLU A 317 -5.92 -16.23 -5.47
N ARG A 318 -7.25 -16.33 -5.66
CA ARG A 318 -8.06 -15.20 -6.16
C ARG A 318 -8.13 -14.06 -5.15
N GLY A 319 -8.23 -14.34 -3.85
CA GLY A 319 -8.18 -13.29 -2.83
C GLY A 319 -6.85 -12.53 -2.83
N GLN A 320 -5.74 -13.26 -2.96
CA GLN A 320 -4.40 -12.66 -3.08
C GLN A 320 -4.22 -11.86 -4.36
N ALA A 321 -4.81 -12.36 -5.45
CA ALA A 321 -4.77 -11.75 -6.76
C ALA A 321 -5.36 -10.34 -6.83
N ILE A 322 -6.42 -10.11 -6.05
CA ILE A 322 -7.22 -8.89 -6.11
C ILE A 322 -6.83 -7.85 -5.05
N LEU A 323 -6.00 -8.22 -4.06
CA LEU A 323 -5.32 -7.28 -3.16
C LEU A 323 -4.37 -6.38 -3.93
#